data_AF-A0A7C5BG53-F1
#
_entry.id   AF-A0A7C5BG53-F1
#
_cell.length_a   1.000
_cell.length_b   1.000
_cell.length_c   1.000
_cell.angle_alpha   90.00
_cell.angle_beta   90.00
_cell.angle_gamma   90.00
#
_symmetry.space_group_name_H-M   'P 1'
#
loop_
_entity.id
_entity.type
_entity.pdbx_description
1 polymer ?
#
loop_
_entity_poly.entity_id
_entity_poly.type
_entity_poly.pdbx_seq_one_letter_code
_entity_poly.pdbx_strand_id
1 'polypeptide(L)'
;MKDIEEQGYILDLKSLATGNFSPKVRSEAKNGILTVNVDLRQDMVFGGLGEKINHEVKLGQPDLPTNIEINLGVGDAKMKFSRLKMKQFNLKTGVGSAEVNFEDDAVPSNKLNIEARVGSVKIKLPQDIGIRVNHWVGMGDLKINGVSLKGTGTFFSSNYNTEKKWKWISGLAPVR
;
A
#
# COMPACT_ATOMS: atom_id res chain seq x y z
N MET A 1 8.20 -1.22 32.26
CA MET A 1 8.52 -1.54 30.85
C MET A 1 7.30 -1.12 30.05
N LYS A 2 7.39 0.00 29.32
CA LYS A 2 6.34 0.44 28.39
C LYS A 2 6.70 -0.08 27.01
N ASP A 3 5.72 -0.70 26.37
CA ASP A 3 5.85 -1.40 25.11
C ASP A 3 6.46 -0.52 24.01
N ILE A 4 7.50 -1.05 23.38
CA ILE A 4 8.21 -0.44 22.25
C ILE A 4 7.29 -0.39 21.00
N GLU A 5 6.11 -1.01 21.05
CA GLU A 5 5.09 -0.99 19.98
C GLU A 5 4.19 0.25 19.95
N GLU A 6 4.30 1.17 20.91
CA GLU A 6 3.56 2.45 20.89
C GLU A 6 4.26 3.54 20.06
N GLN A 7 5.50 3.34 19.64
CA GLN A 7 6.23 4.33 18.84
C GLN A 7 6.02 4.02 17.35
N GLY A 8 5.37 4.93 16.63
CA GLY A 8 5.36 4.89 15.17
C GLY A 8 6.78 4.87 14.60
N TYR A 9 6.95 4.31 13.41
CA TYR A 9 8.24 4.27 12.72
C TYR A 9 8.18 5.23 11.54
N ILE A 10 9.08 6.21 11.47
CA ILE A 10 9.23 6.96 10.21
C ILE A 10 9.72 5.98 9.12
N LEU A 11 10.71 5.15 9.47
CA LEU A 11 11.14 3.96 8.74
C LEU A 11 11.95 3.06 9.68
N ASP A 12 11.62 1.78 9.76
CA ASP A 12 12.48 0.72 10.30
C ASP A 12 12.66 -0.34 9.21
N LEU A 13 13.88 -0.47 8.72
CA LEU A 13 14.21 -1.36 7.60
C LEU A 13 15.10 -2.49 8.10
N LYS A 14 14.59 -3.71 8.02
CA LYS A 14 15.35 -4.93 8.29
C LYS A 14 15.59 -5.67 6.99
N SER A 15 16.80 -5.53 6.46
CA SER A 15 17.25 -6.36 5.34
C SER A 15 17.77 -7.69 5.89
N LEU A 16 17.17 -8.80 5.47
CA LEU A 16 17.70 -10.14 5.76
C LEU A 16 18.60 -10.65 4.62
N ALA A 17 19.19 -9.74 3.84
CA ALA A 17 20.06 -10.09 2.73
C ALA A 17 21.41 -10.63 3.23
N THR A 18 21.74 -11.86 2.87
CA THR A 18 23.10 -12.38 2.89
C THR A 18 23.85 -11.85 1.66
N GLY A 19 24.90 -11.04 1.86
CA GLY A 19 25.76 -10.52 0.78
C GLY A 19 25.72 -9.00 0.56
N ASN A 20 26.32 -8.52 -0.54
CA ASN A 20 26.45 -7.08 -0.88
C ASN A 20 25.13 -6.42 -1.37
N PHE A 21 23.99 -7.09 -1.17
CA PHE A 21 22.66 -6.65 -1.62
C PHE A 21 21.98 -5.81 -0.53
N SER A 22 22.52 -4.61 -0.31
CA SER A 22 21.96 -3.68 0.66
C SER A 22 20.88 -2.79 0.01
N PRO A 23 19.67 -2.71 0.58
CA PRO A 23 18.67 -1.73 0.19
C PRO A 23 19.23 -0.31 0.16
N LYS A 24 18.85 0.47 -0.87
CA LYS A 24 19.19 1.89 -0.95
C LYS A 24 18.00 2.70 -0.43
N VAL A 25 18.21 3.46 0.65
CA VAL A 25 17.20 4.36 1.21
C VAL A 25 17.59 5.81 0.92
N ARG A 26 16.65 6.59 0.41
CA ARG A 26 16.81 8.04 0.22
C ARG A 26 15.62 8.76 0.84
N SER A 27 15.88 9.86 1.53
CA SER A 27 14.84 10.68 2.14
C SER A 27 15.03 12.16 1.80
N GLU A 28 13.93 12.86 1.55
CA GLU A 28 13.91 14.30 1.32
C GLU A 28 12.71 14.92 2.05
N ALA A 29 12.93 15.99 2.79
CA ALA A 29 11.88 16.77 3.44
C ALA A 29 11.75 18.12 2.74
N LYS A 30 10.57 18.40 2.17
CA LYS A 30 10.29 19.66 1.46
C LYS A 30 8.83 20.05 1.63
N ASN A 31 8.58 21.33 1.92
CA ASN A 31 7.23 21.89 2.07
C ASN A 31 6.34 21.11 3.06
N GLY A 32 6.92 20.63 4.17
CA GLY A 32 6.20 19.85 5.17
C GLY A 32 5.90 18.39 4.78
N ILE A 33 6.43 17.92 3.65
CA ILE A 33 6.29 16.54 3.19
C ILE A 33 7.64 15.84 3.30
N LEU A 34 7.66 14.70 3.99
CA LEU A 34 8.79 13.77 4.00
C LEU A 34 8.56 12.69 2.93
N THR A 35 9.43 12.63 1.94
CA THR A 35 9.46 11.58 0.93
C THR A 35 10.53 10.57 1.30
N VAL A 36 10.16 9.30 1.42
CA VAL A 36 11.09 8.19 1.67
C VAL A 36 11.03 7.22 0.50
N ASN A 37 12.16 7.05 -0.18
CA ASN A 37 12.33 6.09 -1.27
C ASN A 37 13.15 4.92 -0.77
N VAL A 38 12.57 3.72 -0.85
CA VAL A 38 13.25 2.46 -0.52
C VAL A 38 13.41 1.67 -1.81
N ASP A 39 14.65 1.51 -2.25
CA ASP A 39 15.01 0.76 -3.44
C ASP A 39 15.59 -0.59 -3.02
N LEU A 40 14.83 -1.64 -3.30
CA LEU A 40 15.15 -3.03 -3.02
C LEU A 40 15.67 -3.78 -4.26
N ARG A 41 15.98 -3.06 -5.35
CA ARG A 41 16.50 -3.68 -6.57
C ARG A 41 17.88 -4.27 -6.31
N GLN A 42 18.10 -5.41 -6.97
CA GLN A 42 19.41 -6.05 -7.03
C GLN A 42 20.09 -5.61 -8.33
N ASP A 43 21.30 -5.07 -8.21
CA ASP A 43 22.18 -4.91 -9.38
C ASP A 43 22.65 -6.32 -9.77
N MET A 44 22.39 -6.76 -11.01
CA MET A 44 22.78 -8.10 -11.47
C MET A 44 24.30 -8.25 -11.43
N VAL A 45 24.83 -9.03 -10.49
CA VAL A 45 26.19 -9.54 -10.58
C VAL A 45 26.15 -10.79 -11.45
N PHE A 46 26.70 -10.69 -12.66
CA PHE A 46 26.93 -11.83 -13.56
C PHE A 46 27.74 -12.90 -12.80
N GLY A 47 27.08 -13.96 -12.31
CA GLY A 47 27.73 -15.12 -11.67
C GLY A 47 27.09 -15.65 -10.39
N GLY A 48 26.14 -14.95 -9.77
CA GLY A 48 25.49 -15.40 -8.53
C GLY A 48 24.24 -16.26 -8.77
N LEU A 49 24.38 -17.58 -8.67
CA LEU A 49 23.25 -18.52 -8.65
C LEU A 49 22.49 -18.43 -7.32
N GLY A 50 21.21 -18.06 -7.37
CA GLY A 50 20.17 -18.74 -6.60
C GLY A 50 19.85 -18.30 -5.17
N GLU A 51 20.41 -17.21 -4.61
CA GLU A 51 20.00 -16.79 -3.27
C GLU A 51 18.65 -16.06 -3.25
N LYS A 52 17.69 -16.61 -2.50
CA LYS A 52 16.40 -15.98 -2.24
C LYS A 52 16.58 -14.88 -1.21
N ILE A 53 16.57 -13.63 -1.66
CA ILE A 53 16.68 -12.46 -0.78
C ILE A 53 15.29 -12.08 -0.26
N ASN A 54 15.19 -11.88 1.06
CA ASN A 54 13.98 -11.38 1.70
C ASN A 54 14.28 -10.04 2.39
N HIS A 55 13.38 -9.08 2.24
CA HIS A 55 13.46 -7.80 2.93
C HIS A 55 12.19 -7.61 3.76
N GLU A 56 12.34 -7.07 4.96
CA GLU A 56 11.24 -6.62 5.81
C GLU A 56 11.33 -5.10 5.93
N VAL A 57 10.25 -4.42 5.54
CA VAL A 57 10.15 -2.95 5.63
C VAL A 57 9.00 -2.62 6.58
N LYS A 58 9.29 -1.85 7.63
CA LYS A 58 8.29 -1.25 8.52
C LYS A 58 8.32 0.25 8.33
N LEU A 59 7.15 0.84 8.11
CA LEU A 59 7.00 2.28 7.89
C LEU A 59 5.63 2.72 8.38
N GLY A 60 5.53 3.95 8.85
CA GLY A 60 4.29 4.55 9.29
C GLY A 60 4.36 5.16 10.69
N GLN A 61 3.95 6.42 10.77
CA GLN A 61 3.62 7.10 12.02
C GLN A 61 2.09 7.18 12.11
N PRO A 62 1.44 6.64 13.17
CA PRO A 62 -0.02 6.56 13.24
C PRO A 62 -0.74 7.88 13.03
N ASP A 63 -0.14 8.98 13.50
CA ASP A 63 -0.73 10.30 13.40
C ASP A 63 -0.39 11.09 12.14
N LEU A 64 0.48 10.56 11.29
CA LEU A 64 0.94 11.24 10.09
C LEU A 64 0.16 10.77 8.85
N PRO A 65 -0.55 11.67 8.15
CA PRO A 65 -1.16 11.34 6.86
C PRO A 65 -0.13 10.81 5.87
N THR A 66 -0.34 9.60 5.34
CA THR A 66 0.66 8.88 4.55
C THR A 66 0.11 8.47 3.19
N ASN A 67 0.92 8.64 2.15
CA ASN A 67 0.69 8.07 0.82
C ASN A 67 1.67 6.92 0.60
N ILE A 68 1.20 5.78 0.11
CA ILE A 68 2.05 4.62 -0.20
C ILE A 68 1.99 4.33 -1.69
N GLU A 69 3.16 4.22 -2.30
CA GLU A 69 3.34 3.72 -3.66
C GLU A 69 4.33 2.57 -3.66
N ILE A 70 3.91 1.44 -4.23
CA ILE A 70 4.72 0.22 -4.33
C ILE A 70 4.78 -0.22 -5.78
N ASN A 71 6.00 -0.30 -6.30
CA ASN A 71 6.32 -0.79 -7.63
C ASN A 71 7.07 -2.11 -7.49
N LEU A 72 6.35 -3.23 -7.62
CA LEU A 72 6.90 -4.58 -7.58
C LEU A 72 7.22 -5.02 -9.00
N GLY A 73 8.50 -5.01 -9.38
CA GLY A 73 8.95 -5.44 -10.72
C GLY A 73 8.77 -6.94 -10.93
N VAL A 74 9.66 -7.73 -10.32
CA VAL A 74 9.58 -9.20 -10.31
C VAL A 74 9.73 -9.68 -8.87
N GLY A 75 8.84 -10.57 -8.42
CA GLY A 75 8.94 -11.21 -7.12
C GLY A 75 7.61 -11.27 -6.37
N ASP A 76 7.68 -11.65 -5.10
CA ASP A 76 6.52 -11.78 -4.23
C ASP A 76 6.55 -10.75 -3.09
N ALA A 77 5.39 -10.22 -2.73
CA ALA A 77 5.25 -9.25 -1.64
C ALA A 77 4.08 -9.60 -0.70
N LYS A 78 4.30 -9.44 0.60
CA LYS A 78 3.25 -9.51 1.62
C LYS A 78 3.23 -8.19 2.38
N MET A 79 2.07 -7.54 2.40
CA MET A 79 1.87 -6.22 2.96
C MET A 79 0.73 -6.28 3.98
N LYS A 80 0.97 -5.72 5.16
CA LYS A 80 -0.04 -5.54 6.20
C LYS A 80 0.00 -4.10 6.65
N PHE A 81 -1.16 -3.44 6.61
CA PHE A 81 -1.31 -2.07 7.07
C PHE A 81 -2.29 -2.03 8.23
N SER A 82 -1.84 -1.47 9.35
CA SER A 82 -2.61 -1.23 10.56
C SER A 82 -2.17 0.09 11.17
N ARG A 83 -3.08 0.78 11.86
CA ARG A 83 -2.79 2.02 12.62
C ARG A 83 -2.05 3.06 11.78
N LEU A 84 -2.49 3.30 10.55
CA LEU A 84 -1.86 4.23 9.62
C LEU A 84 -2.89 5.13 8.95
N LYS A 85 -2.79 6.45 9.13
CA LYS A 85 -3.66 7.45 8.45
C LYS A 85 -3.37 7.52 6.95
N MET A 86 -3.74 6.49 6.20
CA MET A 86 -3.44 6.37 4.78
C MET A 86 -4.41 7.20 3.94
N LYS A 87 -3.87 8.07 3.08
CA LYS A 87 -4.66 8.87 2.13
C LYS A 87 -4.76 8.16 0.79
N GLN A 88 -3.64 7.63 0.30
CA GLN A 88 -3.55 6.98 -1.00
C GLN A 88 -2.71 5.71 -0.93
N PHE A 89 -3.14 4.70 -1.68
CA PHE A 89 -2.37 3.49 -1.93
C PHE A 89 -2.35 3.18 -3.43
N ASN A 90 -1.15 3.00 -3.95
CA ASN A 90 -0.92 2.57 -5.33
C ASN A 90 -0.02 1.34 -5.31
N LEU A 91 -0.51 0.23 -5.89
CA LEU A 91 0.29 -0.96 -6.12
C LEU A 91 0.37 -1.24 -7.61
N LYS A 92 1.59 -1.38 -8.13
CA LYS A 92 1.86 -1.89 -9.47
C LYS A 92 2.72 -3.13 -9.37
N THR A 93 2.25 -4.24 -9.96
CA THR A 93 3.01 -5.48 -10.05
C THR A 93 3.36 -5.78 -11.51
N GLY A 94 4.60 -6.19 -11.75
CA GLY A 94 5.09 -6.67 -13.05
C GLY A 94 4.84 -8.16 -13.20
N VAL A 95 5.70 -8.98 -12.60
CA VAL A 95 5.60 -10.45 -12.62
C VAL A 95 5.74 -11.00 -11.20
N GLY A 96 4.72 -11.69 -10.70
CA GLY A 96 4.76 -12.39 -9.41
C GLY A 96 3.49 -12.20 -8.59
N SER A 97 3.58 -12.33 -7.26
CA SER A 97 2.41 -12.32 -6.39
C SER A 97 2.45 -11.20 -5.33
N ALA A 98 1.30 -10.63 -5.01
CA ALA A 98 1.17 -9.69 -3.92
C ALA A 98 -0.04 -10.02 -3.03
N GLU A 99 0.16 -10.07 -1.72
CA GLU A 99 -0.92 -10.17 -0.74
C GLU A 99 -0.95 -8.89 0.10
N VAL A 100 -2.08 -8.19 0.08
CA VAL A 100 -2.28 -6.92 0.81
C VAL A 100 -3.42 -7.10 1.81
N ASN A 101 -3.18 -6.76 3.06
CA ASN A 101 -4.19 -6.74 4.10
C ASN A 101 -4.29 -5.36 4.74
N PHE A 102 -5.49 -4.80 4.78
CA PHE A 102 -5.78 -3.54 5.46
C PHE A 102 -6.65 -3.82 6.69
N GLU A 103 -6.25 -3.26 7.83
CA GLU A 103 -7.13 -3.10 8.99
C GLU A 103 -7.97 -1.82 8.85
N ASP A 104 -9.05 -1.72 9.63
CA ASP A 104 -10.08 -0.68 9.55
C ASP A 104 -9.52 0.75 9.55
N ASP A 105 -8.52 0.99 10.39
CA ASP A 105 -7.89 2.30 10.59
C ASP A 105 -6.76 2.61 9.60
N ALA A 106 -6.45 1.68 8.70
CA ALA A 106 -5.39 1.79 7.70
C ALA A 106 -5.89 1.78 6.25
N VAL A 107 -7.21 1.76 6.05
CA VAL A 107 -7.81 1.84 4.72
C VAL A 107 -7.57 3.24 4.10
N PRO A 108 -7.15 3.32 2.81
CA PRO A 108 -6.95 4.60 2.14
C PRO A 108 -8.23 5.44 2.09
N SER A 109 -8.19 6.66 2.61
CA SER A 109 -9.38 7.53 2.66
C SER A 109 -9.77 8.15 1.31
N ASN A 110 -8.83 8.27 0.36
CA ASN A 110 -9.07 8.99 -0.89
C ASN A 110 -8.95 8.10 -2.13
N LYS A 111 -7.87 7.32 -2.25
CA LYS A 111 -7.57 6.59 -3.50
C LYS A 111 -6.90 5.26 -3.23
N LEU A 112 -7.42 4.20 -3.85
CA LEU A 112 -6.84 2.86 -3.88
C LEU A 112 -6.78 2.39 -5.34
N ASN A 113 -5.57 2.31 -5.90
CA ASN A 113 -5.35 1.84 -7.27
C ASN A 113 -4.46 0.60 -7.30
N ILE A 114 -4.84 -0.37 -8.13
CA ILE A 114 -4.13 -1.63 -8.29
C ILE A 114 -3.89 -1.90 -9.76
N GLU A 115 -2.64 -2.13 -10.14
CA GLU A 115 -2.24 -2.55 -11.47
C GLU A 115 -1.52 -3.90 -11.37
N ALA A 116 -2.14 -4.96 -11.87
CA ALA A 116 -1.57 -6.29 -11.87
C ALA A 116 -1.25 -6.71 -13.31
N ARG A 117 0.02 -6.76 -13.71
CA ARG A 117 0.40 -7.14 -15.08
C ARG A 117 0.38 -8.65 -15.29
N VAL A 118 1.22 -9.39 -14.57
CA VAL A 118 1.34 -10.85 -14.67
C VAL A 118 1.49 -11.44 -13.27
N GLY A 119 0.73 -12.50 -12.99
CA GLY A 119 0.72 -13.18 -11.69
C GLY A 119 -0.53 -12.89 -10.85
N SER A 120 -0.42 -12.90 -9.51
CA SER A 120 -1.60 -12.91 -8.62
C SER A 120 -1.56 -11.83 -7.54
N VAL A 121 -2.57 -10.98 -7.49
CA VAL A 121 -2.76 -9.99 -6.42
C VAL A 121 -4.00 -10.36 -5.60
N LYS A 122 -3.85 -10.48 -4.28
CA LYS A 122 -4.94 -10.70 -3.34
C LYS A 122 -5.01 -9.54 -2.36
N ILE A 123 -6.19 -8.98 -2.19
CA ILE A 123 -6.43 -7.87 -1.28
C ILE A 123 -7.53 -8.26 -0.29
N LYS A 124 -7.25 -8.07 0.98
CA LYS A 124 -8.22 -8.13 2.06
C LYS A 124 -8.53 -6.71 2.53
N LEU A 125 -9.82 -6.37 2.47
CA LEU A 125 -10.37 -5.11 2.93
C LEU A 125 -11.37 -5.37 4.06
N PRO A 126 -11.47 -4.47 5.04
CA PRO A 126 -12.56 -4.46 6.01
C PRO A 126 -13.93 -4.48 5.34
N GLN A 127 -14.89 -5.19 5.93
CA GLN A 127 -16.24 -5.29 5.37
C GLN A 127 -17.07 -4.04 5.69
N ASP A 128 -16.87 -3.40 6.84
CA ASP A 128 -17.72 -2.32 7.37
C ASP A 128 -17.43 -0.94 6.78
N ILE A 129 -16.43 -0.84 5.90
CA ILE A 129 -15.97 0.41 5.31
C ILE A 129 -16.33 0.45 3.82
N GLY A 130 -16.91 1.57 3.39
CA GLY A 130 -17.16 1.87 1.98
C GLY A 130 -15.87 2.21 1.25
N ILE A 131 -15.42 1.35 0.34
CA ILE A 131 -14.15 1.47 -0.37
C ILE A 131 -14.38 1.40 -1.88
N ARG A 132 -13.72 2.31 -2.62
CA ARG A 132 -13.61 2.28 -4.08
C ARG A 132 -12.20 1.90 -4.50
N VAL A 133 -12.08 0.86 -5.31
CA VAL A 133 -10.80 0.38 -5.86
C VAL A 133 -10.80 0.50 -7.36
N ASN A 134 -9.92 1.34 -7.90
CA ASN A 134 -9.67 1.34 -9.35
C ASN A 134 -8.65 0.24 -9.64
N HIS A 135 -8.88 -0.53 -10.70
CA HIS A 135 -7.96 -1.61 -11.05
C HIS A 135 -7.74 -1.73 -12.55
N TRP A 136 -6.57 -2.27 -12.88
CA TRP A 136 -6.24 -2.82 -14.19
C TRP A 136 -5.54 -4.16 -14.00
N VAL A 137 -5.99 -5.18 -14.73
CA VAL A 137 -5.44 -6.54 -14.68
C VAL A 137 -5.11 -7.00 -16.10
N GLY A 138 -3.84 -7.38 -16.31
CA GLY A 138 -3.32 -7.97 -17.54
C GLY A 138 -3.50 -9.49 -17.58
N MET A 139 -2.42 -10.23 -17.80
CA MET A 139 -2.39 -11.70 -17.85
C MET A 139 -2.28 -12.35 -16.45
N GLY A 140 -2.91 -11.73 -15.45
CA GLY A 140 -2.89 -12.17 -14.07
C GLY A 140 -4.29 -12.22 -13.46
N ASP A 141 -4.33 -12.37 -12.14
CA ASP A 141 -5.57 -12.37 -11.36
C ASP A 141 -5.49 -11.32 -10.25
N LEU A 142 -6.57 -10.55 -10.10
CA LEU A 142 -6.80 -9.74 -8.90
C LEU A 142 -8.00 -10.32 -8.13
N LYS A 143 -7.83 -10.59 -6.85
CA LYS A 143 -8.92 -10.96 -5.94
C LYS A 143 -9.05 -9.96 -4.81
N ILE A 144 -10.23 -9.39 -4.62
CA ILE A 144 -10.54 -8.52 -3.49
C ILE A 144 -11.62 -9.19 -2.64
N ASN A 145 -11.32 -9.52 -1.38
CA ASN A 145 -12.23 -10.26 -0.50
C ASN A 145 -12.82 -11.53 -1.15
N GLY A 146 -12.02 -12.23 -1.95
CA GLY A 146 -12.43 -13.44 -2.67
C GLY A 146 -13.11 -13.20 -4.03
N VAL A 147 -13.51 -11.96 -4.35
CA VAL A 147 -14.09 -11.59 -5.64
C VAL A 147 -13.00 -11.41 -6.68
N SER A 148 -13.05 -12.18 -7.77
CA SER A 148 -12.10 -12.09 -8.88
C SER A 148 -12.43 -10.93 -9.82
N LEU A 149 -11.43 -10.13 -10.16
CA LEU A 149 -11.51 -8.97 -11.05
C LEU A 149 -10.56 -9.15 -12.23
N LYS A 150 -10.96 -8.64 -13.40
CA LYS A 150 -10.21 -8.75 -14.66
C LYS A 150 -10.34 -7.48 -15.50
N GLY A 151 -9.35 -7.24 -16.36
CA GLY A 151 -9.32 -6.06 -17.23
C GLY A 151 -9.27 -4.75 -16.43
N THR A 152 -9.76 -3.68 -17.04
CA THR A 152 -9.87 -2.36 -16.40
C THR A 152 -11.24 -2.22 -15.73
N GLY A 153 -11.28 -1.73 -14.50
CA GLY A 153 -12.56 -1.50 -13.85
C GLY A 153 -12.49 -0.76 -12.52
N THR A 154 -13.64 -0.69 -11.87
CA THR A 154 -13.78 -0.18 -10.51
C THR A 154 -14.53 -1.22 -9.67
N PHE A 155 -13.98 -1.56 -8.52
CA PHE A 155 -14.61 -2.39 -7.51
C PHE A 155 -15.11 -1.52 -6.35
N PHE A 156 -16.24 -1.90 -5.79
CA PHE A 156 -16.84 -1.25 -4.62
C PHE A 156 -17.05 -2.31 -3.53
N SER A 157 -16.68 -2.00 -2.28
CA SER A 157 -17.01 -2.88 -1.15
C SER A 157 -18.53 -2.89 -0.90
N SER A 158 -19.03 -3.92 -0.23
CA SER A 158 -20.47 -4.09 0.05
C SER A 158 -21.08 -2.90 0.79
N ASN A 159 -20.31 -2.26 1.67
CA ASN A 159 -20.74 -1.09 2.43
C ASN A 159 -20.41 0.25 1.75
N TYR A 160 -20.05 0.24 0.47
CA TYR A 160 -19.83 1.45 -0.31
C TYR A 160 -21.17 2.14 -0.61
N ASN A 161 -21.50 3.15 0.18
CA ASN A 161 -22.67 3.98 -0.05
C ASN A 161 -22.34 5.12 -1.03
N THR A 162 -22.85 5.02 -2.27
CA THR A 162 -22.76 6.06 -3.31
C THR A 162 -23.52 7.34 -2.96
N GLU A 163 -24.41 7.31 -1.97
CA GLU A 163 -25.21 8.45 -1.48
C GLU A 163 -24.51 9.27 -0.40
N LYS A 164 -23.35 8.83 0.14
CA LYS A 164 -22.43 9.73 0.87
C LYS A 164 -21.66 10.64 -0.11
N LYS A 165 -22.36 11.20 -1.09
CA LYS A 165 -21.93 12.40 -1.80
C LYS A 165 -22.15 13.57 -0.84
N TRP A 166 -21.07 14.02 -0.20
CA TRP A 166 -20.88 15.37 0.35
C TRP A 166 -22.18 16.18 0.50
N LYS A 167 -22.88 16.04 1.63
CA LYS A 167 -23.84 17.05 2.03
C LYS A 167 -23.04 18.26 2.49
N TRP A 168 -23.20 19.38 1.78
CA TRP A 168 -22.89 20.70 2.32
C TRP A 168 -23.49 20.80 3.72
N ILE A 169 -22.67 21.12 4.72
CA ILE A 169 -23.19 21.71 5.95
C ILE A 169 -23.34 23.20 5.62
N SER A 170 -24.52 23.58 5.13
CA SER A 170 -24.93 24.99 5.12
C SER A 170 -25.10 25.43 6.58
N GLY A 171 -24.47 26.55 6.97
CA GLY A 171 -24.55 27.02 8.34
C GLY A 171 -23.79 28.31 8.63
N LEU A 172 -23.80 29.30 7.73
CA LEU A 172 -23.73 30.69 8.19
C LEU A 172 -25.17 31.17 8.36
N ALA A 173 -25.57 31.36 9.61
CA ALA A 173 -26.83 32.00 9.95
C ALA A 173 -26.88 33.42 9.36
N PRO A 174 -28.05 33.90 8.90
CA PRO A 174 -28.20 35.32 8.64
C PRO A 174 -28.07 36.07 9.97
N VAL A 175 -27.06 36.92 10.08
CA VAL A 175 -27.02 37.94 11.14
C VAL A 175 -28.06 39.00 10.75
N ARG A 176 -28.92 39.33 11.72
CA ARG A 176 -30.00 40.32 11.60
C ARG A 176 -29.52 41.68 11.12
#